data_AF-A0AAD6K1B3-F1
#
_entry.id   AF-A0AAD6K1B3-F1
#
_cell.length_a   1.000
_cell.length_b   1.000
_cell.length_c   1.000
_cell.angle_alpha   90.00
_cell.angle_beta   90.00
_cell.angle_gamma   90.00
#
_symmetry.space_group_name_H-M   'P 1'
#
loop_
_entity.id
_entity.type
_entity.pdbx_description
1 polymer ?
#
loop_
_entity_poly.entity_id
_entity_poly.type
_entity_poly.pdbx_seq_one_letter_code
_entity_poly.pdbx_strand_id
1 'polypeptide(L)'
;MCYDELDPTEKKIFLDIACFFGRCKRDYLQRTLDLEERSGIDRLIDMCLIKIVENEIWMHDVLLKLGRDIVVHENVDPRKRSRLWDAKDVYRVLREQVTGKVESISLNLSETKEIDLSPAAFEGMNNLRLLKFYYPYPREER
;
A
#
# COMPACT_ATOMS: atom_id res chain seq x y z
N MET A 1 -10.92 -17.41 9.02
CA MET A 1 -11.13 -16.36 8.01
C MET A 1 -9.79 -15.99 7.45
N CYS A 2 -9.47 -16.57 6.31
CA CYS A 2 -8.17 -16.46 5.67
C CYS A 2 -8.27 -15.46 4.51
N TYR A 3 -7.21 -14.70 4.24
CA TYR A 3 -7.06 -13.87 3.04
C TYR A 3 -7.51 -14.59 1.75
N ASP A 4 -7.39 -15.92 1.71
CA ASP A 4 -7.82 -16.76 0.58
C ASP A 4 -9.31 -16.67 0.24
N GLU A 5 -10.18 -16.40 1.22
CA GLU A 5 -11.63 -16.27 1.05
C GLU A 5 -12.05 -14.96 0.36
N LEU A 6 -11.13 -14.00 0.24
CA LEU A 6 -11.37 -12.72 -0.41
C LEU A 6 -11.40 -12.87 -1.93
N ASP A 7 -12.30 -12.14 -2.57
CA ASP A 7 -12.30 -12.01 -4.02
C ASP A 7 -11.08 -11.19 -4.52
N PRO A 8 -10.80 -11.15 -5.83
CA PRO A 8 -9.65 -10.42 -6.36
C PRO A 8 -9.64 -8.91 -6.01
N THR A 9 -10.80 -8.26 -5.97
CA THR A 9 -10.95 -6.83 -5.65
C THR A 9 -10.71 -6.59 -4.16
N GLU A 10 -11.28 -7.42 -3.31
CA GLU A 10 -11.10 -7.38 -1.85
C GLU A 10 -9.63 -7.64 -1.46
N LYS A 11 -8.97 -8.60 -2.12
CA LYS A 11 -7.53 -8.86 -1.95
C LYS A 11 -6.70 -7.64 -2.32
N LYS A 12 -7.01 -7.00 -3.45
CA LYS A 12 -6.35 -5.77 -3.92
C LYS A 12 -6.45 -4.66 -2.86
N ILE A 13 -7.66 -4.41 -2.33
CA ILE A 13 -7.89 -3.39 -1.29
C ILE A 13 -7.16 -3.75 0.00
N PHE A 14 -7.21 -5.01 0.43
CA PHE A 14 -6.49 -5.47 1.62
C PHE A 14 -4.99 -5.17 1.52
N LEU A 15 -4.37 -5.50 0.39
CA LEU A 15 -2.96 -5.23 0.15
C LEU A 15 -2.63 -3.74 0.08
N ASP A 16 -3.52 -2.93 -0.49
CA ASP A 16 -3.35 -1.47 -0.54
C ASP A 16 -3.41 -0.86 0.84
N ILE A 17 -4.32 -1.32 1.70
CA ILE A 17 -4.37 -0.89 3.10
C ILE A 17 -3.07 -1.29 3.81
N ALA A 18 -2.61 -2.53 3.64
CA ALA A 18 -1.40 -3.02 4.30
C ALA A 18 -0.11 -2.31 3.87
N CYS A 19 0.01 -1.97 2.59
CA CYS A 19 1.25 -1.47 2.00
C CYS A 19 1.26 0.05 1.81
N PHE A 20 0.12 0.66 1.49
CA PHE A 20 0.05 2.07 1.10
C PHE A 20 -0.59 2.97 2.17
N PHE A 21 -1.81 2.62 2.58
CA PHE A 21 -2.59 3.50 3.46
C PHE A 21 -2.19 3.37 4.93
N GLY A 22 -1.93 2.14 5.40
CA GLY A 22 -1.75 1.85 6.82
C GLY A 22 -2.97 2.31 7.61
N ARG A 23 -2.76 3.24 8.55
CA ARG A 23 -3.84 3.98 9.21
C ARG A 23 -4.18 5.23 8.41
N CYS A 24 -5.40 5.34 7.95
CA CYS A 24 -5.87 6.50 7.20
C CYS A 24 -7.35 6.79 7.45
N LYS A 25 -7.81 7.99 7.12
CA LYS A 25 -9.23 8.34 7.17
C LYS A 25 -10.03 7.53 6.15
N ARG A 26 -11.21 7.04 6.54
CA ARG A 26 -12.12 6.31 5.66
C ARG A 26 -12.43 7.09 4.38
N ASP A 27 -12.73 8.38 4.53
CA ASP A 27 -13.05 9.25 3.39
C ASP A 27 -11.88 9.39 2.42
N TYR A 28 -10.65 9.34 2.91
CA TYR A 28 -9.46 9.36 2.05
C TYR A 28 -9.37 8.08 1.24
N LEU A 29 -9.50 6.90 1.88
CA LEU A 29 -9.53 5.63 1.16
C LEU A 29 -10.64 5.59 0.11
N GLN A 30 -11.87 5.95 0.48
CA GLN A 30 -13.01 5.91 -0.43
C GLN A 30 -12.89 6.86 -1.63
N ARG A 31 -12.20 8.00 -1.48
CA ARG A 31 -11.93 8.92 -2.59
C ARG A 31 -10.84 8.42 -3.53
N THR A 32 -9.96 7.56 -3.04
CA THR A 32 -8.85 7.00 -3.82
C THR A 32 -9.23 5.70 -4.53
N LEU A 33 -10.19 4.95 -3.98
CA LEU A 33 -10.73 3.74 -4.62
C LEU A 33 -11.83 4.06 -5.62
N ASP A 34 -11.93 3.22 -6.67
CA ASP A 34 -13.02 3.28 -7.63
C ASP A 34 -14.36 2.92 -6.98
N LEU A 35 -15.47 3.35 -7.57
CA LEU A 35 -16.81 3.10 -7.02
C LEU A 35 -17.10 1.61 -6.82
N GLU A 36 -16.62 0.76 -7.73
CA GLU A 36 -16.74 -0.70 -7.69
C GLU A 36 -15.90 -1.33 -6.58
N GLU A 37 -14.82 -0.67 -6.15
CA GLU A 37 -13.93 -1.14 -5.08
C GLU A 37 -14.46 -0.78 -3.69
N ARG A 38 -15.42 0.15 -3.59
CA ARG A 38 -15.93 0.61 -2.28
C ARG A 38 -16.68 -0.47 -1.52
N SER A 39 -17.39 -1.37 -2.21
CA SER A 39 -18.08 -2.51 -1.58
C SER A 39 -17.11 -3.48 -0.91
N GLY A 40 -15.87 -3.57 -1.41
CA GLY A 40 -14.83 -4.39 -0.80
C GLY A 40 -14.41 -3.90 0.58
N ILE A 41 -14.52 -2.59 0.89
CA ILE A 41 -14.25 -2.08 2.25
C ILE A 41 -15.24 -2.68 3.25
N ASP A 42 -16.53 -2.67 2.91
CA ASP A 42 -17.58 -3.17 3.81
C ASP A 42 -17.40 -4.67 4.06
N ARG A 43 -17.01 -5.44 3.04
CA ARG A 43 -16.66 -6.86 3.22
C ARG A 43 -15.47 -7.07 4.16
N LEU A 44 -14.40 -6.29 4.01
CA LEU A 44 -13.24 -6.41 4.90
C LEU A 44 -13.61 -6.09 6.36
N ILE A 45 -14.60 -5.21 6.59
CA ILE A 45 -15.18 -4.95 7.92
C ILE A 45 -15.98 -6.15 8.42
N ASP A 46 -16.86 -6.72 7.59
CA ASP A 46 -17.67 -7.89 7.95
C ASP A 46 -16.79 -9.10 8.31
N MET A 47 -15.65 -9.25 7.65
CA MET A 47 -14.66 -10.30 7.94
C MET A 47 -13.70 -9.95 9.09
N CYS A 48 -13.88 -8.79 9.73
CA CYS A 48 -13.04 -8.29 10.83
C CYS A 48 -11.55 -8.15 10.45
N LEU A 49 -11.25 -7.96 9.15
CA LEU A 49 -9.89 -7.73 8.66
C LEU A 49 -9.47 -6.26 8.84
N ILE A 50 -10.46 -5.36 8.86
CA ILE A 50 -10.29 -3.97 9.25
C ILE A 50 -11.43 -3.54 10.17
N LYS A 51 -11.23 -2.45 10.90
CA LYS A 51 -12.30 -1.77 11.65
C LYS A 51 -12.21 -0.26 11.43
N ILE A 52 -13.30 0.45 11.66
CA ILE A 52 -13.34 1.91 11.64
C ILE A 52 -13.42 2.41 13.08
N VAL A 53 -12.49 3.27 13.48
CA VAL A 53 -12.46 3.92 14.80
C VAL A 53 -12.29 5.42 14.56
N GLU A 54 -13.19 6.25 15.07
CA GLU A 54 -13.11 7.73 14.90
C GLU A 54 -12.92 8.17 13.43
N ASN A 55 -13.59 7.50 12.49
CA ASN A 55 -13.46 7.69 11.03
C ASN A 55 -12.09 7.31 10.44
N GLU A 56 -11.25 6.60 11.18
CA GLU A 56 -9.99 6.03 10.71
C GLU A 56 -10.09 4.52 10.51
N ILE A 57 -9.54 4.06 9.40
CA ILE A 57 -9.38 2.64 9.10
C ILE A 57 -8.23 2.11 9.90
N TRP A 58 -8.49 1.00 10.58
CA TRP A 58 -7.55 0.33 11.45
C TRP A 58 -7.42 -1.13 11.03
N MET A 59 -6.24 -1.49 10.57
CA MET A 59 -5.82 -2.87 10.32
C MET A 59 -4.88 -3.31 11.44
N HIS A 60 -5.10 -4.50 11.99
CA HIS A 60 -4.24 -5.06 13.04
C HIS A 60 -2.82 -5.26 12.53
N ASP A 61 -1.80 -5.06 13.38
CA ASP A 61 -0.39 -5.21 12.98
C ASP A 61 -0.06 -6.60 12.40
N VAL A 62 -0.74 -7.65 12.87
CA VAL A 62 -0.62 -9.02 12.32
C VAL A 62 -1.11 -9.09 10.87
N LEU A 63 -2.21 -8.41 10.54
CA LEU A 63 -2.77 -8.36 9.19
C LEU A 63 -1.95 -7.44 8.28
N LEU A 64 -1.44 -6.32 8.81
CA LEU A 64 -0.47 -5.47 8.10
C LEU A 64 0.76 -6.29 7.70
N LYS A 65 1.31 -7.07 8.64
CA LYS A 65 2.43 -7.96 8.38
C LYS A 65 2.09 -9.02 7.35
N LEU A 66 0.91 -9.67 7.47
CA LEU A 66 0.45 -10.66 6.49
C LEU A 66 0.38 -10.07 5.07
N GLY A 67 -0.25 -8.90 4.90
CA GLY A 67 -0.36 -8.26 3.58
C GLY A 67 0.99 -7.92 2.98
N ARG A 68 1.93 -7.43 3.80
CA ARG A 68 3.31 -7.15 3.38
C ARG A 68 4.05 -8.43 3.00
N ASP A 69 3.93 -9.48 3.81
CA ASP A 69 4.56 -10.77 3.53
C ASP A 69 4.03 -11.35 2.21
N ILE A 70 2.72 -11.26 1.94
CA ILE A 70 2.14 -11.68 0.65
C ILE A 70 2.81 -10.96 -0.53
N VAL A 71 3.00 -9.63 -0.45
CA VAL A 71 3.65 -8.86 -1.52
C VAL A 71 5.12 -9.21 -1.67
N VAL A 72 5.84 -9.46 -0.56
CA VAL A 72 7.23 -9.94 -0.61
C VAL A 72 7.32 -11.31 -1.31
N HIS A 73 6.33 -12.19 -1.11
CA HIS A 73 6.29 -13.51 -1.74
C HIS A 73 5.90 -13.48 -3.23
N GLU A 74 5.36 -12.36 -3.76
CA GLU A 74 5.12 -12.23 -5.20
C GLU A 74 6.40 -12.35 -6.02
N ASN A 75 7.50 -11.77 -5.50
CA ASN A 75 8.81 -11.88 -6.13
C ASN A 75 9.94 -11.44 -5.19
N VAL A 76 11.09 -12.12 -5.32
CA VAL A 76 12.33 -11.71 -4.65
C VAL A 76 12.79 -10.32 -5.13
N ASP A 77 12.59 -10.01 -6.42
CA ASP A 77 12.90 -8.70 -7.02
C ASP A 77 11.76 -7.70 -6.78
N PRO A 78 11.99 -6.58 -6.05
CA PRO A 78 10.93 -5.60 -5.78
C PRO A 78 10.39 -4.93 -7.04
N ARG A 79 11.18 -4.84 -8.12
CA ARG A 79 10.73 -4.28 -9.40
C ARG A 79 9.60 -5.10 -10.03
N LYS A 80 9.40 -6.34 -9.55
CA LYS A 80 8.37 -7.29 -9.96
C LYS A 80 7.32 -7.53 -8.86
N ARG A 81 7.28 -6.69 -7.83
CA ARG A 81 6.22 -6.67 -6.83
C ARG A 81 5.19 -5.63 -7.20
N SER A 82 3.96 -5.87 -6.80
CA SER A 82 2.84 -4.99 -7.13
C SER A 82 2.70 -3.81 -6.17
N ARG A 83 3.20 -3.92 -4.91
CA ARG A 83 3.24 -2.82 -3.94
C ARG A 83 4.63 -2.63 -3.36
N LEU A 84 4.99 -1.38 -3.06
CA LEU A 84 6.27 -0.99 -2.46
C LEU A 84 6.06 -0.01 -1.30
N TRP A 85 6.64 -0.34 -0.15
CA TRP A 85 6.60 0.52 1.05
C TRP A 85 7.95 0.65 1.77
N ASP A 86 8.88 -0.29 1.55
CA ASP A 86 10.21 -0.24 2.15
C ASP A 86 11.06 0.79 1.42
N ALA A 87 11.65 1.72 2.17
CA ALA A 87 12.38 2.85 1.59
C ALA A 87 13.57 2.42 0.72
N LYS A 88 14.26 1.32 1.07
CA LYS A 88 15.40 0.82 0.28
C LYS A 88 14.93 0.21 -1.03
N ASP A 89 13.85 -0.58 -0.98
CA ASP A 89 13.26 -1.19 -2.16
C ASP A 89 12.70 -0.13 -3.11
N VAL A 90 11.95 0.85 -2.59
CA VAL A 90 11.43 1.98 -3.37
C VAL A 90 12.57 2.74 -4.05
N TYR A 91 13.64 3.08 -3.31
CA TYR A 91 14.78 3.80 -3.87
C TYR A 91 15.47 3.02 -4.99
N ARG A 92 15.68 1.71 -4.80
CA ARG A 92 16.25 0.84 -5.84
C ARG A 92 15.36 0.82 -7.09
N VAL A 93 14.05 0.68 -6.89
CA VAL A 93 13.08 0.63 -7.99
C VAL A 93 13.07 1.95 -8.76
N LEU A 94 13.05 3.10 -8.10
CA LEU A 94 12.97 4.41 -8.76
C LEU A 94 14.25 4.81 -9.54
N ARG A 95 15.38 4.14 -9.30
CA ARG A 95 16.66 4.40 -10.00
C ARG A 95 16.95 3.44 -11.15
N GLU A 96 16.27 2.31 -11.19
CA GLU A 96 16.46 1.28 -12.20
C GLU A 96 15.25 1.22 -13.13
N GLN A 97 15.37 0.55 -14.28
CA GLN A 97 14.20 0.32 -15.12
C GLN A 97 13.24 -0.64 -14.42
N VAL A 98 11.98 -0.23 -14.32
CA VAL A 98 10.94 -0.93 -13.56
C VAL A 98 10.06 -1.72 -14.52
N THR A 99 9.56 -2.86 -14.04
CA THR A 99 8.55 -3.60 -14.78
C THR A 99 7.19 -2.93 -14.58
N GLY A 100 6.29 -3.02 -15.56
CA GLY A 100 4.94 -2.46 -15.44
C GLY A 100 4.09 -3.07 -14.31
N LYS A 101 4.62 -3.92 -13.42
CA LYS A 101 3.85 -4.60 -12.36
C LYS A 101 3.58 -3.73 -11.12
N VAL A 102 4.39 -2.70 -10.86
CA VAL A 102 4.21 -1.84 -9.68
C VAL A 102 2.90 -1.05 -9.79
N GLU A 103 2.00 -1.25 -8.84
CA GLU A 103 0.71 -0.56 -8.73
C GLU A 103 0.70 0.53 -7.65
N SER A 104 1.46 0.35 -6.57
CA SER A 104 1.52 1.34 -5.49
C SER A 104 2.91 1.55 -4.91
N ILE A 105 3.21 2.81 -4.58
CA ILE A 105 4.44 3.25 -3.92
C ILE A 105 4.08 4.16 -2.75
N SER A 106 4.50 3.76 -1.54
CA SER A 106 4.39 4.56 -0.32
C SER A 106 5.78 4.74 0.28
N LEU A 107 6.29 5.96 0.28
CA LEU A 107 7.67 6.25 0.71
C LEU A 107 7.68 7.15 1.93
N ASN A 108 8.23 6.60 3.02
CA ASN A 108 8.59 7.38 4.18
C ASN A 108 9.90 8.15 3.89
N LEU A 109 9.79 9.47 3.70
CA LEU A 109 10.91 10.34 3.41
C LEU A 109 11.89 10.48 4.61
N SER A 110 11.43 10.25 5.84
CA SER A 110 12.32 10.27 7.02
C SER A 110 13.30 9.09 7.07
N GLU A 111 13.01 8.01 6.33
CA GLU A 111 13.90 6.85 6.21
C GLU A 111 14.90 7.01 5.05
N THR A 112 14.91 8.17 4.40
CA THR A 112 15.78 8.48 3.26
C THR A 112 16.61 9.73 3.55
N LYS A 113 17.87 9.77 3.08
CA LYS A 113 18.72 10.95 3.25
C LYS A 113 18.34 12.04 2.25
N GLU A 114 18.41 11.71 0.96
CA GLU A 114 18.00 12.53 -0.17
C GLU A 114 17.54 11.60 -1.29
N ILE A 115 16.45 11.95 -1.95
CA ILE A 115 15.97 11.25 -3.14
C ILE A 115 16.02 12.23 -4.29
N ASP A 116 16.96 12.00 -5.19
CA ASP A 116 17.00 12.65 -6.49
C ASP A 116 16.26 11.76 -7.49
N LEU A 117 15.05 12.19 -7.87
CA LEU A 117 14.22 11.50 -8.86
C LEU A 117 14.34 12.21 -10.19
N SER A 118 14.76 11.46 -11.22
CA SER A 118 14.63 11.96 -12.58
C SER A 118 13.15 12.02 -12.99
N PRO A 119 12.76 12.90 -13.91
CA PRO A 119 11.42 12.87 -14.50
C PRO A 119 11.06 11.52 -15.14
N ALA A 120 12.07 10.73 -15.51
CA ALA A 120 11.93 9.39 -16.08
C ALA A 120 11.84 8.28 -15.01
N ALA A 121 11.88 8.58 -13.72
CA ALA A 121 11.88 7.58 -12.65
C ALA A 121 10.64 6.66 -12.65
N PHE A 122 9.53 7.13 -13.21
CA PHE A 122 8.28 6.38 -13.34
C PHE A 122 8.02 5.87 -14.76
N GLU A 123 8.97 6.05 -15.67
CA GLU A 123 8.84 5.58 -17.05
C GLU A 123 8.71 4.05 -17.06
N GLY A 124 7.68 3.55 -17.75
CA GLY A 124 7.36 2.11 -17.80
C GLY A 124 6.47 1.58 -16.66
N MET A 125 6.17 2.39 -15.63
CA MET A 125 5.25 2.01 -14.54
C MET A 125 3.77 2.20 -14.91
N ASN A 126 3.33 1.56 -16.00
CA ASN A 126 2.00 1.79 -16.59
C ASN A 126 0.82 1.37 -15.68
N ASN A 127 1.05 0.56 -14.65
CA ASN A 127 0.01 0.14 -13.70
C ASN A 127 0.03 0.93 -12.39
N LEU A 128 0.94 1.91 -12.22
CA LEU A 128 1.04 2.71 -11.00
C LEU A 128 -0.22 3.58 -10.85
N ARG A 129 -0.99 3.31 -9.79
CA ARG A 129 -2.24 4.03 -9.47
C ARG A 129 -2.19 4.78 -8.14
N LEU A 130 -1.32 4.35 -7.21
CA LEU A 130 -1.16 5.00 -5.90
C LEU A 130 0.29 5.45 -5.69
N LEU A 131 0.49 6.74 -5.42
CA LEU A 131 1.81 7.31 -5.11
C LEU A 131 1.69 8.22 -3.89
N LYS A 132 2.52 7.98 -2.86
CA LYS A 132 2.55 8.79 -1.64
C LYS A 132 3.97 8.92 -1.13
N PHE A 133 4.44 10.15 -1.03
CA PHE A 133 5.68 10.51 -0.33
C PHE A 133 5.30 11.30 0.92
N TYR A 134 5.77 10.86 2.09
CA TYR A 134 5.34 11.45 3.35
C TYR A 134 6.44 11.45 4.40
N TYR A 135 6.37 12.39 5.33
CA TYR A 135 7.05 12.31 6.62
C TYR A 135 6.06 11.78 7.66
N PRO A 136 6.47 10.90 8.57
CA PRO A 136 5.59 10.39 9.61
C PRO A 136 5.24 11.54 10.56
N TYR A 137 3.97 11.65 10.94
CA TYR A 137 3.60 12.51 12.06
C TYR A 137 4.23 11.94 13.33
N PRO A 138 4.80 12.77 14.22
CA PRO A 138 5.28 12.31 15.51
C PRO A 138 4.13 11.58 16.23
N ARG A 139 4.37 10.35 16.68
CA ARG A 139 3.39 9.63 17.50
C ARG A 139 3.31 10.38 18.83
N GLU A 140 2.21 11.08 19.07
CA GLU A 140 1.85 11.43 20.44
C GLU A 140 1.56 10.11 21.16
N GLU A 141 2.42 9.74 22.11
CA GLU A 141 2.17 8.65 23.04
C GLU A 141 0.90 9.01 23.83
N ARG A 142 -0.19 8.28 23.62
CA ARG A 142 -1.37 8.28 24.48
C ARG A 142 -1.35 7.04 25.36
#